data_AF-A0A8J8EX72-F1
#
_entry.id   AF-A0A8J8EX72-F1
#
_cell.length_a   1.000
_cell.length_b   1.000
_cell.length_c   1.000
_cell.angle_alpha   90.00
_cell.angle_beta   90.00
_cell.angle_gamma   90.00
#
_symmetry.space_group_name_H-M   'P 1'
#
loop_
_entity.id
_entity.type
_entity.pdbx_description
1 polymer ?
#
loop_
_entity_poly.entity_id
_entity_poly.type
_entity_poly.pdbx_seq_one_letter_code
_entity_poly.pdbx_strand_id
1 'polypeptide(L)'
;MIDLYSGIMGVGGVMVLAGIILTWNLSRLVEKFRVGKRKLSWLILLGGLLTAVGFIPPIINEEGHMIVWALIVGPVLIGYALSESGLVRASLEMLLQIVAVVLSLIFTKGDYLAIAQVFSAVSIILLMNAVAFYVHSPSEISRISRAAAWLFAIFVLLNAWKHGTAYLPLLYLLSQLLWLYTLVKLHFVARQRLPKTAQEGL
;
A
#
# COMPACT_ATOMS: atom_id res chain seq x y z
N MET A 1 -6.30 25.79 15.49
CA MET A 1 -5.03 25.06 15.73
C MET A 1 -5.15 23.71 15.06
N ILE A 2 -4.25 23.36 14.14
CA ILE A 2 -4.15 22.00 13.61
C ILE A 2 -3.61 21.14 14.76
N ASP A 3 -4.38 20.16 15.21
CA ASP A 3 -3.92 19.19 16.20
C ASP A 3 -2.75 18.38 15.60
N LEU A 4 -1.73 18.08 16.41
CA LEU A 4 -0.51 17.37 15.97
C LEU A 4 -0.87 16.06 15.26
N TYR A 5 -1.90 15.37 15.75
CA TYR A 5 -2.47 14.18 15.14
C TYR A 5 -2.91 14.44 13.69
N SER A 6 -3.71 15.49 13.45
CA SER A 6 -4.21 15.84 12.13
C SER A 6 -3.09 16.25 11.18
N GLY A 7 -2.06 16.95 11.68
CA GLY A 7 -0.87 17.28 10.91
C GLY A 7 -0.10 16.04 10.45
N ILE A 8 0.15 15.09 11.36
CA ILE A 8 0.84 13.84 11.06
C ILE A 8 0.06 13.00 10.04
N MET A 9 -1.25 12.86 10.24
CA MET A 9 -2.11 12.11 9.32
C MET A 9 -2.14 12.75 7.92
N GLY A 10 -2.18 14.09 7.84
CA GLY A 10 -2.09 14.81 6.57
C GLY A 10 -0.79 14.56 5.81
N VAL A 11 0.36 14.65 6.49
CA VAL A 11 1.67 14.32 5.92
C VAL A 11 1.71 12.86 5.45
N GLY A 12 1.18 11.94 6.26
CA GLY A 12 1.12 10.54 5.88
C GLY A 12 0.24 10.29 4.64
N GLY A 13 -0.84 11.02 4.44
CA GLY A 13 -1.65 10.95 3.21
C GLY A 13 -0.83 11.31 1.96
N VAL A 14 0.00 12.35 2.03
CA VAL A 14 0.93 12.72 0.95
C VAL A 14 1.97 11.62 0.71
N MET A 15 2.47 11.01 1.78
CA MET A 15 3.40 9.88 1.69
C MET A 15 2.77 8.63 1.05
N VAL A 16 1.50 8.34 1.35
CA VAL A 16 0.75 7.23 0.74
C VAL A 16 0.60 7.46 -0.76
N LEU A 17 0.25 8.68 -1.19
CA LEU A 17 0.19 9.05 -2.61
C LEU A 17 1.53 8.87 -3.30
N ALA A 18 2.62 9.34 -2.69
CA ALA A 18 3.97 9.13 -3.21
C ALA A 18 4.30 7.63 -3.32
N GLY A 19 3.92 6.83 -2.32
CA GLY A 19 4.11 5.38 -2.31
C GLY A 19 3.36 4.66 -3.43
N ILE A 20 2.11 5.07 -3.68
CA ILE A 20 1.29 4.58 -4.80
C ILE A 20 1.97 4.89 -6.14
N ILE A 21 2.37 6.15 -6.36
CA ILE A 21 3.01 6.59 -7.61
C ILE A 21 4.33 5.83 -7.84
N LEU A 22 5.15 5.69 -6.81
CA LEU A 22 6.39 4.92 -6.88
C LEU A 22 6.12 3.44 -7.16
N THR A 23 5.15 2.82 -6.48
CA THR A 23 4.80 1.40 -6.72
C THR A 23 4.31 1.19 -8.16
N TRP A 24 3.49 2.11 -8.67
CA TRP A 24 3.07 2.12 -10.06
C TRP A 24 4.24 2.24 -11.02
N ASN A 25 5.14 3.21 -10.79
CA ASN A 25 6.28 3.44 -11.67
C ASN A 25 7.23 2.23 -11.70
N LEU A 26 7.49 1.63 -10.55
CA LEU A 26 8.25 0.38 -10.46
C LEU A 26 7.57 -0.73 -11.25
N SER A 27 6.26 -0.91 -11.07
CA SER A 27 5.47 -1.92 -11.78
C SER A 27 5.52 -1.69 -13.29
N ARG A 28 5.40 -0.44 -13.74
CA ARG A 28 5.49 -0.05 -15.15
C ARG A 28 6.87 -0.34 -15.73
N LEU A 29 7.94 -0.06 -14.98
CA LEU A 29 9.30 -0.39 -15.38
C LEU A 29 9.42 -1.90 -15.58
N VAL A 30 9.04 -2.70 -14.60
CA VAL A 30 9.11 -4.16 -14.68
C VAL A 30 8.25 -4.72 -15.82
N GLU A 31 7.04 -4.21 -15.98
CA GLU A 31 6.10 -4.61 -17.04
C GLU A 31 6.70 -4.41 -18.44
N LYS A 32 7.34 -3.25 -18.67
CA LYS A 32 8.02 -2.93 -19.93
C LYS A 32 9.09 -3.97 -20.30
N PHE A 33 9.77 -4.55 -19.31
CA PHE A 33 10.88 -5.48 -19.54
C PHE A 33 10.47 -6.96 -19.50
N ARG A 34 9.40 -7.35 -18.80
CA ARG A 34 9.13 -8.77 -18.48
C ARG A 34 7.79 -9.33 -18.96
N VAL A 35 6.74 -8.51 -19.07
CA VAL A 35 5.35 -9.03 -19.17
C VAL A 35 4.69 -8.72 -20.53
N GLY A 36 5.31 -7.89 -21.37
CA GLY A 36 4.68 -7.43 -22.60
C GLY A 36 3.54 -6.42 -22.33
N LYS A 37 2.82 -6.00 -23.39
CA LYS A 37 1.90 -4.83 -23.44
C LYS A 37 0.64 -4.88 -22.53
N ARG A 38 0.61 -5.66 -21.44
CA ARG A 38 -0.63 -5.95 -20.69
C ARG A 38 -1.15 -4.82 -19.79
N LYS A 39 -0.70 -3.56 -19.88
CA LYS A 39 -1.15 -2.39 -19.09
C LYS A 39 -1.55 -2.65 -17.60
N LEU A 40 -1.00 -3.67 -16.94
CA LEU A 40 -1.43 -4.09 -15.59
C LEU A 40 -1.00 -3.09 -14.52
N SER A 41 0.11 -2.38 -14.76
CA SER A 41 0.54 -1.26 -13.92
C SER A 41 -0.55 -0.19 -13.77
N TRP A 42 -1.38 0.06 -14.79
CA TRP A 42 -2.47 1.03 -14.68
C TRP A 42 -3.55 0.62 -13.68
N LEU A 43 -3.79 -0.69 -13.49
CA LEU A 43 -4.72 -1.18 -12.48
C LEU A 43 -4.18 -0.95 -11.07
N ILE A 44 -2.86 -1.09 -10.87
CA ILE A 44 -2.20 -0.75 -9.60
C ILE A 44 -2.34 0.75 -9.30
N LEU A 45 -2.12 1.60 -10.31
CA LEU A 45 -2.29 3.05 -10.14
C LEU A 45 -3.74 3.39 -9.83
N LEU A 46 -4.69 2.87 -10.61
CA LEU A 46 -6.11 3.14 -10.42
C LEU A 46 -6.57 2.67 -9.04
N GLY A 47 -6.25 1.42 -8.66
CA GLY A 47 -6.60 0.90 -7.34
C GLY A 47 -5.97 1.68 -6.19
N GLY A 48 -4.73 2.14 -6.36
CA GLY A 48 -4.07 3.02 -5.40
C GLY A 48 -4.70 4.40 -5.30
N LEU A 49 -5.08 5.02 -6.42
CA LEU A 49 -5.77 6.32 -6.43
C LEU A 49 -7.16 6.22 -5.81
N LEU A 50 -7.92 5.17 -6.12
CA LEU A 50 -9.21 4.90 -5.48
C LEU A 50 -9.04 4.80 -3.95
N THR A 51 -8.04 4.04 -3.50
CA THR A 51 -7.67 3.91 -2.08
C THR A 51 -7.35 5.26 -1.42
N ALA A 52 -6.64 6.14 -2.14
CA ALA A 52 -6.24 7.45 -1.61
C ALA A 52 -7.45 8.36 -1.31
N VAL A 53 -8.57 8.20 -2.03
CA VAL A 53 -9.82 8.93 -1.76
C VAL A 53 -10.34 8.64 -0.34
N GLY A 54 -10.10 7.44 0.18
CA GLY A 54 -10.52 7.04 1.53
C GLY A 54 -9.76 7.73 2.65
N PHE A 55 -8.73 8.50 2.32
CA PHE A 55 -7.99 9.34 3.26
C PHE A 55 -8.41 10.83 3.20
N ILE A 56 -9.45 11.18 2.44
CA ILE A 56 -9.97 12.55 2.31
C ILE A 56 -11.25 12.69 3.17
N PRO A 57 -11.17 13.31 4.38
CA PRO A 57 -12.28 13.32 5.34
C PRO A 57 -13.59 13.99 4.87
N PRO A 58 -13.57 15.11 4.12
CA PRO A 58 -14.81 15.78 3.69
C PRO A 58 -15.68 14.94 2.74
N ILE A 59 -15.04 14.13 1.90
CA ILE A 59 -15.71 13.38 0.83
C ILE A 59 -16.63 12.29 1.43
N ILE A 60 -16.26 11.72 2.58
CA ILE A 60 -16.99 10.60 3.19
C ILE A 60 -18.28 11.06 3.90
N ASN A 61 -18.41 12.35 4.23
CA ASN A 61 -19.57 12.87 4.95
C ASN A 61 -20.76 13.23 4.05
N GLU A 62 -20.56 13.48 2.74
CA GLU A 62 -21.62 13.94 1.83
C GLU A 62 -22.07 12.89 0.79
N GLU A 63 -21.21 11.95 0.38
CA GLU A 63 -21.53 10.94 -0.65
C GLU A 63 -21.22 9.48 -0.21
N GLY A 64 -21.29 9.21 1.10
CA GLY A 64 -20.66 8.08 1.79
C GLY A 64 -20.82 6.67 1.20
N HIS A 65 -21.83 6.38 0.37
CA HIS A 65 -22.02 5.06 -0.23
C HIS A 65 -21.19 4.80 -1.49
N MET A 66 -21.08 5.76 -2.42
CA MET A 66 -20.35 5.53 -3.68
C MET A 66 -18.84 5.45 -3.46
N ILE A 67 -18.33 6.25 -2.52
CA ILE A 67 -16.91 6.27 -2.16
C ILE A 67 -16.51 4.93 -1.53
N VAL A 68 -17.34 4.36 -0.66
CA VAL A 68 -17.06 3.04 -0.05
C VAL A 68 -16.89 1.96 -1.11
N TRP A 69 -17.77 1.92 -2.12
CA TRP A 69 -17.62 0.98 -3.24
C TRP A 69 -16.31 1.18 -3.99
N ALA A 70 -15.93 2.43 -4.26
CA ALA A 70 -14.66 2.74 -4.89
C ALA A 70 -13.45 2.24 -4.07
N LEU A 71 -13.52 2.35 -2.74
CA LEU A 71 -12.47 1.88 -1.82
C LEU A 71 -12.40 0.36 -1.71
N ILE A 72 -13.53 -0.34 -1.82
CA ILE A 72 -13.57 -1.81 -1.89
C ILE A 72 -12.96 -2.30 -3.21
N VAL A 73 -13.20 -1.58 -4.31
CA VAL A 73 -12.64 -1.92 -5.63
C VAL A 73 -11.12 -1.73 -5.68
N GLY A 74 -10.58 -0.76 -4.93
CA GLY A 74 -9.14 -0.51 -4.82
C GLY A 74 -8.26 -1.75 -4.62
N PRO A 75 -8.41 -2.50 -3.51
CA PRO A 75 -7.61 -3.69 -3.23
C PRO A 75 -7.91 -4.84 -4.20
N VAL A 76 -9.12 -4.92 -4.77
CA VAL A 76 -9.46 -5.93 -5.80
C VAL A 76 -8.64 -5.69 -7.07
N LEU A 77 -8.56 -4.45 -7.54
CA LEU A 77 -7.75 -4.09 -8.72
C LEU A 77 -6.27 -4.35 -8.50
N ILE A 78 -5.74 -3.98 -7.32
CA ILE A 78 -4.35 -4.22 -6.95
C ILE A 78 -4.10 -5.73 -6.88
N GLY A 79 -4.91 -6.49 -6.14
CA GLY A 79 -4.78 -7.94 -6.01
C GLY A 79 -4.82 -8.67 -7.34
N TYR A 80 -5.75 -8.31 -8.23
CA TYR A 80 -5.84 -8.86 -9.58
C TYR A 80 -4.57 -8.56 -10.39
N ALA A 81 -4.11 -7.31 -10.39
CA ALA A 81 -2.90 -6.92 -11.11
C ALA A 81 -1.65 -7.66 -10.59
N LEU A 82 -1.52 -7.81 -9.27
CA LEU A 82 -0.43 -8.57 -8.66
C LEU A 82 -0.47 -10.05 -9.05
N SER A 83 -1.66 -10.67 -9.01
CA SER A 83 -1.87 -12.06 -9.40
C SER A 83 -1.52 -12.31 -10.87
N GLU A 84 -2.08 -11.51 -11.79
CA GLU A 84 -1.85 -11.67 -13.23
C GLU A 84 -0.43 -11.31 -13.66
N SER A 85 0.24 -10.41 -12.94
CA SER A 85 1.60 -10.00 -13.30
C SER A 85 2.65 -11.09 -13.04
N GLY A 86 2.36 -12.05 -12.14
CA GLY A 86 3.34 -13.04 -11.67
C GLY A 86 4.57 -12.42 -10.99
N LEU A 87 4.52 -11.12 -10.67
CA LEU A 87 5.65 -10.35 -10.12
C LEU A 87 5.76 -10.50 -8.60
N VAL A 88 4.67 -10.88 -7.94
CA VAL A 88 4.55 -10.96 -6.49
C VAL A 88 4.10 -12.35 -6.11
N ARG A 89 4.85 -13.00 -5.21
CA ARG A 89 4.45 -14.30 -4.66
C ARG A 89 3.46 -14.10 -3.54
N ALA A 90 2.31 -14.77 -3.62
CA ALA A 90 1.41 -14.88 -2.48
C ALA A 90 2.14 -15.54 -1.31
N SER A 91 2.06 -14.94 -0.13
CA SER A 91 2.70 -15.44 1.09
C SER A 91 1.69 -15.52 2.23
N LEU A 92 1.90 -16.47 3.14
CA LEU A 92 1.10 -16.60 4.36
C LEU A 92 1.13 -15.30 5.18
N GLU A 93 2.26 -14.61 5.19
CA GLU A 93 2.44 -13.38 5.93
C GLU A 93 1.59 -12.23 5.41
N MET A 94 1.49 -12.07 4.08
CA MET A 94 0.57 -11.10 3.49
C MET A 94 -0.88 -11.38 3.91
N LEU A 95 -1.27 -12.66 3.92
CA LEU A 95 -2.59 -13.06 4.39
C LEU A 95 -2.81 -12.71 5.87
N LEU A 96 -1.84 -13.01 6.74
CA LEU A 96 -1.92 -12.69 8.17
C LEU A 96 -2.05 -11.18 8.43
N GLN A 97 -1.32 -10.37 7.67
CA GLN A 97 -1.39 -8.91 7.76
C GLN A 97 -2.76 -8.37 7.33
N ILE A 98 -3.33 -8.91 6.24
CA ILE A 98 -4.69 -8.57 5.80
C ILE A 98 -5.72 -8.98 6.85
N VAL A 99 -5.61 -10.20 7.41
CA VAL A 99 -6.50 -10.67 8.48
C VAL A 99 -6.41 -9.75 9.69
N ALA A 100 -5.22 -9.34 10.12
CA ALA A 100 -5.05 -8.41 11.24
C ALA A 100 -5.75 -7.07 10.99
N VAL A 101 -5.65 -6.53 9.76
CA VAL A 101 -6.36 -5.30 9.37
C VAL A 101 -7.87 -5.50 9.35
N VAL A 102 -8.37 -6.61 8.81
CA VAL A 102 -9.81 -6.91 8.78
C VAL A 102 -10.37 -7.11 10.19
N LEU A 103 -9.63 -7.77 11.09
CA LEU A 103 -10.02 -7.94 12.50
C LEU A 103 -10.16 -6.61 13.25
N SER A 104 -9.56 -5.52 12.76
CA SER A 104 -9.76 -4.18 13.33
C SER A 104 -11.22 -3.70 13.27
N LEU A 105 -12.03 -4.26 12.35
CA LEU A 105 -13.47 -4.02 12.28
C LEU A 105 -14.24 -4.50 13.50
N ILE A 106 -13.69 -5.42 14.30
CA ILE A 106 -14.34 -5.87 15.54
C ILE A 106 -14.30 -4.76 16.59
N PHE A 107 -13.27 -3.91 16.56
CA PHE A 107 -13.07 -2.83 17.53
C PHE A 107 -13.71 -1.51 17.10
N THR A 108 -13.96 -1.34 15.81
CA THR A 108 -14.74 -0.23 15.27
C THR A 108 -16.21 -0.64 15.18
N LYS A 109 -17.15 0.27 15.43
CA LYS A 109 -18.61 -0.06 15.49
C LYS A 109 -19.23 -0.43 14.12
N GLY A 110 -18.43 -0.85 13.15
CA GLY A 110 -18.87 -1.40 11.87
C GLY A 110 -19.61 -0.43 10.97
N ASP A 111 -19.39 0.89 11.11
CA ASP A 111 -20.01 1.85 10.21
C ASP A 111 -19.32 1.85 8.82
N TYR A 112 -20.00 2.45 7.83
CA TYR A 112 -19.52 2.50 6.45
C TYR A 112 -18.14 3.17 6.33
N LEU A 113 -17.84 4.14 7.19
CA LEU A 113 -16.56 4.84 7.25
C LEU A 113 -15.43 3.90 7.74
N ALA A 114 -15.67 3.11 8.77
CA ALA A 114 -14.73 2.12 9.27
C ALA A 114 -14.42 1.05 8.22
N ILE A 115 -15.45 0.56 7.51
CA ILE A 115 -15.28 -0.38 6.40
C ILE A 115 -14.38 0.23 5.31
N ALA A 116 -14.69 1.45 4.87
CA ALA A 116 -13.88 2.19 3.90
C ALA A 116 -12.41 2.29 4.32
N GLN A 117 -12.13 2.68 5.57
CA GLN A 117 -10.76 2.81 6.08
C GLN A 117 -10.01 1.48 6.10
N VAL A 118 -10.69 0.38 6.45
CA VAL A 118 -10.10 -0.96 6.47
C VAL A 118 -9.77 -1.45 5.07
N PHE A 119 -10.66 -1.29 4.09
CA PHE A 119 -10.34 -1.63 2.70
C PHE A 119 -9.20 -0.77 2.13
N SER A 120 -9.15 0.51 2.50
CA SER A 120 -8.01 1.36 2.16
C SER A 120 -6.70 0.84 2.76
N ALA A 121 -6.74 0.40 4.01
CA ALA A 121 -5.59 -0.19 4.66
C ALA A 121 -5.15 -1.50 3.98
N VAL A 122 -6.09 -2.35 3.55
CA VAL A 122 -5.79 -3.57 2.80
C VAL A 122 -5.03 -3.24 1.51
N SER A 123 -5.46 -2.22 0.74
CA SER A 123 -4.72 -1.79 -0.45
C SER A 123 -3.28 -1.39 -0.15
N ILE A 124 -3.05 -0.61 0.92
CA ILE A 124 -1.70 -0.22 1.33
C ILE A 124 -0.87 -1.46 1.67
N ILE A 125 -1.43 -2.41 2.41
CA ILE A 125 -0.75 -3.68 2.72
C ILE A 125 -0.41 -4.45 1.45
N LEU A 126 -1.31 -4.53 0.47
CA LEU A 126 -1.03 -5.17 -0.80
C LEU A 126 0.12 -4.48 -1.55
N LEU A 127 0.14 -3.14 -1.58
CA LEU A 127 1.21 -2.37 -2.24
C LEU A 127 2.56 -2.50 -1.51
N MET A 128 2.56 -2.50 -0.17
CA MET A 128 3.76 -2.77 0.61
C MET A 128 4.27 -4.19 0.34
N ASN A 129 3.39 -5.19 0.34
CA ASN A 129 3.76 -6.57 0.06
C ASN A 129 4.19 -6.82 -1.38
N ALA A 130 3.70 -6.02 -2.33
CA ALA A 130 4.16 -6.07 -3.72
C ALA A 130 5.66 -5.80 -3.83
N VAL A 131 6.20 -4.93 -2.97
CA VAL A 131 7.64 -4.63 -2.87
C VAL A 131 8.38 -5.74 -2.12
N ALA A 132 7.80 -6.21 -1.00
CA ALA A 132 8.39 -7.23 -0.15
C ALA A 132 8.61 -8.57 -0.87
N PHE A 133 7.62 -9.00 -1.66
CA PHE A 133 7.61 -10.30 -2.33
C PHE A 133 7.86 -10.20 -3.83
N TYR A 134 8.41 -9.07 -4.28
CA TYR A 134 8.89 -8.93 -5.64
C TYR A 134 10.00 -9.96 -5.92
N VAL A 135 9.85 -10.76 -6.97
CA VAL A 135 10.68 -11.95 -7.25
C VAL A 135 12.20 -11.68 -7.26
N HIS A 136 12.62 -10.47 -7.61
CA HIS A 136 14.05 -10.08 -7.66
C HIS A 136 14.45 -9.02 -6.63
N SER A 137 13.64 -8.80 -5.59
CA SER A 137 13.98 -7.86 -4.53
C SER A 137 15.16 -8.39 -3.71
N PRO A 138 16.21 -7.57 -3.47
CA PRO A 138 17.24 -7.93 -2.51
C PRO A 138 16.65 -8.26 -1.14
N SER A 139 17.19 -9.28 -0.47
CA SER A 139 16.66 -9.79 0.81
C SER A 139 16.54 -8.72 1.89
N GLU A 140 17.48 -7.77 1.94
CA GLU A 140 17.43 -6.63 2.85
C GLU A 140 16.21 -5.72 2.59
N ILE A 141 15.95 -5.37 1.32
CA ILE A 141 14.83 -4.50 0.94
C ILE A 141 13.50 -5.19 1.24
N SER A 142 13.43 -6.49 0.94
CA SER A 142 12.28 -7.34 1.27
C SER A 142 11.98 -7.32 2.77
N ARG A 143 12.97 -7.50 3.64
CA ARG A 143 12.80 -7.48 5.10
C ARG A 143 12.28 -6.14 5.61
N ILE A 144 12.83 -5.02 5.13
CA ILE A 144 12.40 -3.68 5.53
C ILE A 144 10.95 -3.43 5.09
N SER A 145 10.59 -3.87 3.89
CA SER A 145 9.24 -3.73 3.35
C SER A 145 8.21 -4.58 4.12
N ARG A 146 8.59 -5.79 4.54
CA ARG A 146 7.77 -6.63 5.45
C ARG A 146 7.59 -5.96 6.81
N ALA A 147 8.64 -5.37 7.37
CA ALA A 147 8.55 -4.64 8.63
C ALA A 147 7.62 -3.41 8.50
N ALA A 148 7.68 -2.69 7.38
CA ALA A 148 6.77 -1.59 7.09
C ALA A 148 5.30 -2.05 7.08
N ALA A 149 5.02 -3.17 6.41
CA ALA A 149 3.67 -3.75 6.34
C ALA A 149 3.15 -4.20 7.72
N TRP A 150 3.99 -4.83 8.53
CA TRP A 150 3.62 -5.21 9.91
C TRP A 150 3.38 -3.99 10.80
N LEU A 151 4.25 -2.98 10.75
CA LEU A 151 4.04 -1.73 11.50
C LEU A 151 2.73 -1.07 11.12
N PHE A 152 2.37 -1.09 9.83
CA PHE A 152 1.09 -0.57 9.36
C PHE A 152 -0.10 -1.38 9.89
N ALA A 153 -0.04 -2.72 9.79
CA ALA A 153 -1.11 -3.59 10.29
C ALA A 153 -1.33 -3.41 11.80
N ILE A 154 -0.24 -3.33 12.57
CA ILE A 154 -0.28 -3.06 14.02
C ILE A 154 -0.87 -1.68 14.29
N PHE A 155 -0.46 -0.65 13.55
CA PHE A 155 -1.04 0.69 13.68
C PHE A 155 -2.55 0.67 13.46
N VAL A 156 -3.04 0.03 12.40
CA VAL A 156 -4.48 -0.05 12.09
C VAL A 156 -5.25 -0.73 13.23
N LEU A 157 -4.75 -1.86 13.71
CA LEU A 157 -5.37 -2.62 14.82
C LEU A 157 -5.42 -1.80 16.11
N LEU A 158 -4.30 -1.19 16.51
CA LEU A 158 -4.22 -0.40 17.73
C LEU A 158 -5.05 0.89 17.64
N ASN A 159 -5.09 1.52 16.47
CA ASN A 159 -5.89 2.74 16.24
C ASN A 159 -7.39 2.46 16.27
N ALA A 160 -7.81 1.26 15.85
CA ALA A 160 -9.19 0.81 16.01
C ALA A 160 -9.53 0.48 17.47
N TRP A 161 -8.59 -0.09 18.23
CA TRP A 161 -8.82 -0.44 19.63
C TRP A 161 -8.85 0.78 20.56
N LYS A 162 -7.90 1.72 20.41
CA LYS A 162 -7.77 2.89 21.28
C LYS A 162 -7.43 4.16 20.50
N HIS A 163 -8.47 4.75 19.92
CA HIS A 163 -8.35 6.01 19.18
C HIS A 163 -7.81 7.15 20.07
N GLY A 164 -7.07 8.10 19.47
CA GLY A 164 -6.55 9.28 20.16
C GLY A 164 -5.26 9.06 20.96
N THR A 165 -4.61 7.91 20.81
CA THR A 165 -3.35 7.63 21.50
C THR A 165 -2.17 8.28 20.77
N ALA A 166 -1.42 9.15 21.46
CA ALA A 166 -0.41 10.03 20.85
C ALA A 166 0.76 9.34 20.13
N TYR A 167 1.10 8.10 20.46
CA TYR A 167 2.20 7.36 19.81
C TYR A 167 1.79 6.60 18.55
N LEU A 168 0.49 6.39 18.30
CA LEU A 168 0.02 5.65 17.11
C LEU A 168 0.35 6.35 15.78
N PRO A 169 0.22 7.69 15.66
CA PRO A 169 0.65 8.40 14.46
C PRO A 169 2.15 8.23 14.15
N LEU A 170 2.99 8.02 15.17
CA LEU A 170 4.42 7.76 14.97
C LEU A 170 4.67 6.38 14.35
N LEU A 171 3.92 5.35 14.76
CA LEU A 171 3.98 4.02 14.13
C LEU A 171 3.58 4.10 12.65
N TYR A 172 2.51 4.85 12.36
CA TYR A 172 2.08 5.10 10.99
C TYR A 172 3.16 5.79 10.18
N LEU A 173 3.72 6.91 10.65
CA LEU A 173 4.80 7.62 9.96
C LEU A 173 6.02 6.73 9.73
N LEU A 174 6.45 5.97 10.74
CA LEU A 174 7.59 5.08 10.61
C LEU A 174 7.35 4.02 9.53
N SER A 175 6.15 3.43 9.51
CA SER A 175 5.75 2.49 8.46
C SER A 175 5.83 3.12 7.07
N GLN A 176 5.25 4.32 6.90
CA GLN A 176 5.27 5.03 5.61
C GLN A 176 6.69 5.39 5.18
N LEU A 177 7.55 5.84 6.10
CA LEU A 177 8.95 6.15 5.82
C LEU A 177 9.72 4.92 5.35
N LEU A 178 9.55 3.78 6.03
CA LEU A 178 10.19 2.52 5.65
C LEU A 178 9.70 2.05 4.28
N TRP A 179 8.40 2.16 4.01
CA TRP A 179 7.85 1.80 2.71
C TRP A 179 8.41 2.69 1.59
N LEU A 180 8.40 4.00 1.75
CA LEU A 180 9.00 4.93 0.77
C LEU A 180 10.49 4.67 0.58
N TYR A 181 11.24 4.45 1.66
CA TYR A 181 12.66 4.10 1.59
C TYR A 181 12.89 2.84 0.74
N THR A 182 12.10 1.78 0.96
CA THR A 182 12.21 0.54 0.19
C THR A 182 11.89 0.75 -1.29
N LEU A 183 10.85 1.53 -1.59
CA LEU A 183 10.48 1.87 -2.96
C LEU A 183 11.59 2.65 -3.67
N VAL A 184 12.13 3.70 -3.05
CA VAL A 184 13.21 4.50 -3.62
C VAL A 184 14.44 3.63 -3.87
N LYS A 185 14.87 2.85 -2.88
CA LYS A 185 16.03 1.95 -3.02
C LYS A 185 15.81 0.92 -4.12
N LEU A 186 14.59 0.37 -4.24
CA LEU A 186 14.27 -0.60 -5.28
C LEU A 186 14.25 0.01 -6.68
N HIS A 187 13.85 1.29 -6.84
CA HIS A 187 13.99 2.00 -8.12
C HIS A 187 15.45 2.15 -8.55
N PHE A 188 16.35 2.48 -7.61
CA PHE A 188 17.78 2.53 -7.91
C PHE A 188 18.32 1.18 -8.35
N VAL A 189 17.94 0.10 -7.65
CA VAL A 189 18.35 -1.27 -8.02
C VAL A 189 17.77 -1.68 -9.37
N ALA A 190 16.49 -1.40 -9.63
CA ALA A 190 15.84 -1.70 -10.91
C ALA A 190 16.54 -0.98 -12.06
N ARG A 191 16.85 0.31 -11.90
CA ARG A 191 17.56 1.11 -12.91
C ARG A 191 18.96 0.58 -13.22
N GLN A 192 19.66 0.00 -12.24
CA GLN A 192 20.99 -0.57 -12.45
C GLN A 192 20.97 -1.97 -13.08
N ARG A 193 19.95 -2.79 -12.77
CA ARG A 193 19.88 -4.19 -13.21
C ARG A 193 19.20 -4.37 -14.56
N LEU A 194 18.13 -3.62 -14.84
CA LEU A 194 17.35 -3.76 -16.07
C LEU A 194 18.13 -3.49 -17.38
N PRO A 195 19.11 -2.57 -17.43
CA PRO A 195 19.96 -2.41 -18.62
C PRO A 195 20.87 -3.61 -18.87
N LYS A 196 21.36 -4.27 -17.81
CA LYS A 196 22.32 -5.38 -17.91
C LYS A 196 21.67 -6.66 -18.40
N THR A 197 20.44 -6.96 -17.94
CA THR A 197 19.70 -8.16 -18.36
C THR A 197 19.28 -8.10 -19.83
N ALA A 198 19.17 -6.91 -20.41
CA ALA A 198 18.90 -6.73 -21.85
C ALA A 198 20.16 -6.89 -22.72
N GLN A 199 21.35 -6.70 -22.16
CA GLN A 199 22.63 -6.89 -22.85
C GLN A 199 23.14 -8.34 -22.78
N GLU A 200 22.79 -9.09 -21.74
CA GLU A 200 23.13 -10.51 -21.61
C GLU A 200 22.25 -11.45 -22.46
N GLY A 201 21.29 -10.88 -23.21
CA GLY A 201 20.40 -11.61 -24.13
C GLY A 201 20.66 -11.35 -25.62
N LEU A 202 21.81 -10.75 -25.97
CA LEU A 202 22.33 -10.58 -27.34
C LEU A 202 23.57 -11.46 -27.55
#